data_AF-A0A7X1XYE9-F1
#
_entry.id   AF-A0A7X1XYE9-F1
#
_cell.length_a   1.000
_cell.length_b   1.000
_cell.length_c   1.000
_cell.angle_alpha   90.00
_cell.angle_beta   90.00
_cell.angle_gamma   90.00
#
_symmetry.space_group_name_H-M   'P 1'
#
loop_
_entity.id
_entity.type
_entity.pdbx_description
1 polymer ?
#
loop_
_entity_poly.entity_id
_entity_poly.type
_entity_poly.pdbx_seq_one_letter_code
_entity_poly.pdbx_strand_id
1 'polypeptide(L)'
;MSNKNIWYLPGPFHQYQEDVKALAKASGLRIVDASVTESREDAADEVPDVTVKELPKVLLIDGGSSSIDIDAFRAELESVGLIVESFADQALVRPEGDLGPIADRLFQVFEAVNAGVESLIRERDGEVEKVNALQLQVDGLLQQVDKAGQMDAEAKEIADLKAKLDEAKVPYRANASKESLEKLVADLPKG
;
A
#
# COMPACT_ATOMS: atom_id res chain seq x y z
N MET A 1 -35.54 65.05 42.05
CA MET A 1 -35.70 63.65 42.47
C MET A 1 -35.28 62.80 41.29
N SER A 2 -34.04 62.32 41.26
CA SER A 2 -33.57 61.45 40.18
C SER A 2 -34.42 60.18 40.19
N ASN A 3 -35.08 59.88 39.07
CA ASN A 3 -35.84 58.65 38.89
C ASN A 3 -34.85 57.51 38.65
N LYS A 4 -34.12 57.14 39.71
CA LYS A 4 -33.20 56.01 39.70
C LYS A 4 -34.01 54.72 39.59
N ASN A 5 -34.21 54.25 38.36
CA ASN A 5 -35.00 53.07 38.06
C ASN A 5 -34.25 52.08 37.16
N ILE A 6 -32.95 52.27 36.96
CA ILE A 6 -32.15 51.40 36.11
C ILE A 6 -31.50 50.31 36.95
N TRP A 7 -31.74 49.06 36.58
CA TRP A 7 -31.05 47.91 37.12
C TRP A 7 -29.97 47.47 36.13
N TYR A 8 -28.72 47.76 36.46
CA TYR A 8 -27.57 47.33 35.67
C TYR A 8 -27.24 45.87 35.98
N LEU A 9 -27.62 44.95 35.10
CA LEU A 9 -27.41 43.51 35.26
C LEU A 9 -26.56 42.98 34.09
N PRO A 10 -25.45 42.27 34.33
CA PRO A 10 -24.65 41.69 33.25
C PRO A 10 -25.43 40.68 32.38
N GLY A 11 -25.38 40.84 31.06
CA GLY A 11 -25.85 39.82 30.13
C GLY A 11 -24.93 38.58 30.12
N PRO A 12 -25.41 37.43 29.59
CA PRO A 12 -26.75 37.19 29.05
C PRO A 12 -27.78 36.79 30.13
N PHE A 13 -28.98 37.40 30.11
CA PHE A 13 -29.99 37.27 31.18
C PHE A 13 -30.53 35.85 31.44
N HIS A 14 -30.33 34.90 30.53
CA HIS A 14 -30.70 33.50 30.76
C HIS A 14 -29.77 32.79 31.76
N GLN A 15 -28.63 33.39 32.11
CA GLN A 15 -27.69 32.86 33.08
C GLN A 15 -28.19 32.94 34.52
N TYR A 16 -29.24 33.71 34.81
CA TYR A 16 -29.79 33.83 36.16
C TYR A 16 -30.87 32.79 36.44
N GLN A 17 -30.96 32.34 37.69
CA GLN A 17 -31.92 31.33 38.16
C GLN A 17 -33.34 31.90 38.13
N GLU A 18 -33.48 33.16 38.51
CA GLU A 18 -34.72 33.90 38.56
C GLU A 18 -35.09 34.47 37.18
N ASP A 19 -36.38 34.73 36.98
CA ASP A 19 -36.84 35.53 35.85
C ASP A 19 -36.54 37.01 36.12
N VAL A 20 -35.33 37.43 35.74
CA VAL A 20 -34.85 38.80 35.94
C VAL A 20 -35.75 39.83 35.26
N LYS A 21 -36.44 39.47 34.16
CA LYS A 21 -37.39 40.36 33.47
C LYS A 21 -38.68 40.53 34.29
N ALA A 22 -39.18 39.45 34.89
CA ALA A 22 -40.33 39.53 35.79
C ALA A 22 -40.00 40.32 37.06
N LEU A 23 -38.81 40.12 37.65
CA LEU A 23 -38.35 40.85 38.84
C LEU A 23 -38.19 42.35 38.57
N ALA A 24 -37.61 42.72 37.43
CA ALA A 24 -37.51 44.11 37.03
C ALA A 24 -38.89 44.74 36.86
N LYS A 25 -39.82 44.05 36.20
CA LYS A 25 -41.19 44.53 36.00
C LYS A 25 -41.96 44.69 37.31
N ALA A 26 -41.81 43.74 38.24
CA ALA A 26 -42.45 43.80 39.56
C ALA A 26 -41.92 44.96 40.42
N SER A 27 -40.63 45.28 40.26
CA SER A 27 -39.95 46.35 41.01
C SER A 27 -40.01 47.71 40.30
N GLY A 28 -40.65 47.80 39.13
CA GLY A 28 -40.71 49.03 38.32
C GLY A 28 -39.36 49.44 37.71
N LEU A 29 -38.42 48.51 37.58
CA LEU A 29 -37.05 48.75 37.12
C LEU A 29 -36.88 48.45 35.62
N ARG A 30 -35.96 49.15 34.97
CA ARG A 30 -35.51 48.90 33.60
C ARG A 30 -34.15 48.22 33.63
N ILE A 31 -34.05 47.04 33.03
CA ILE A 31 -32.78 46.31 32.95
C ILE A 31 -31.92 46.91 31.84
N VAL A 32 -30.67 47.27 32.19
CA VAL A 32 -29.63 47.65 31.23
C VAL A 32 -28.45 46.71 31.41
N ASP A 33 -27.85 46.29 30.29
CA ASP A 33 -26.72 45.37 30.35
C ASP A 33 -25.46 46.08 30.86
N ALA A 34 -25.02 45.68 32.05
CA ALA A 34 -23.87 46.28 32.72
C ALA A 34 -22.53 46.04 32.00
N SER A 35 -22.47 45.08 31.07
CA SER A 35 -21.23 44.74 30.34
C SER A 35 -20.91 45.70 29.20
N VAL A 36 -21.90 46.47 28.73
CA VAL A 36 -21.78 47.38 27.57
C VAL A 36 -21.93 48.84 27.93
N THR A 37 -22.17 49.17 29.21
CA THR A 37 -22.33 50.55 29.69
C THR A 37 -21.20 50.94 30.65
N GLU A 38 -20.47 51.99 30.30
CA GLU A 38 -19.34 52.51 31.10
C GLU A 38 -19.80 53.33 32.32
N SER A 39 -20.95 54.00 32.24
CA SER A 39 -21.53 54.80 33.33
C SER A 39 -22.77 54.13 33.92
N ARG A 40 -22.96 54.28 35.24
CA ARG A 40 -24.10 53.76 36.01
C ARG A 40 -25.01 54.87 36.52
N GLU A 41 -25.17 55.91 35.71
CA GLU A 41 -26.12 56.98 35.97
C GLU A 41 -27.55 56.41 36.07
N ASP A 42 -28.33 56.93 37.01
CA ASP A 42 -29.69 56.49 37.34
C ASP A 42 -29.85 55.03 37.83
N ALA A 43 -28.76 54.41 38.31
CA ALA A 43 -28.82 53.11 39.00
C ALA A 43 -29.78 53.17 40.19
N ALA A 44 -30.72 52.24 40.22
CA ALA A 44 -31.66 52.06 41.33
C ALA A 44 -30.92 51.78 42.64
N ASP A 45 -31.33 52.44 43.72
CA ASP A 45 -30.71 52.28 45.04
C ASP A 45 -31.05 50.91 45.65
N GLU A 46 -32.22 50.35 45.31
CA GLU A 46 -32.65 49.00 45.68
C GLU A 46 -32.85 48.17 44.41
N VAL A 47 -32.15 47.05 44.32
CA VAL A 47 -32.24 46.10 43.20
C VAL A 47 -32.55 44.69 43.73
N PRO A 48 -33.33 43.88 43.00
CA PRO A 48 -33.56 42.49 43.36
C PRO A 48 -32.25 41.70 43.39
N ASP A 49 -32.10 40.83 44.40
CA ASP A 49 -31.00 39.88 44.46
C ASP A 49 -31.25 38.73 43.47
N VAL A 50 -30.24 38.38 42.69
CA VAL A 50 -30.34 37.36 41.63
C VAL A 50 -29.13 36.44 41.65
N THR A 51 -29.40 35.16 41.49
CA THR A 51 -28.39 34.12 41.55
C THR A 51 -28.03 33.72 40.12
N VAL A 52 -26.73 33.79 39.78
CA VAL A 52 -26.26 33.20 38.52
C VAL A 52 -26.42 31.68 38.66
N LYS A 53 -27.18 31.07 37.75
CA LYS A 53 -27.24 29.60 37.60
C LYS A 53 -25.81 29.11 37.58
N GLU A 54 -25.46 28.23 38.50
CA GLU A 54 -24.30 27.38 38.27
C GLU A 54 -24.57 26.68 36.94
N LEU A 55 -23.84 27.08 35.89
CA LEU A 55 -23.79 26.29 34.68
C LEU A 55 -23.49 24.86 35.15
N PRO A 56 -24.16 23.84 34.60
CA PRO A 56 -23.65 22.50 34.80
C PRO A 56 -22.20 22.57 34.35
N LYS A 57 -21.26 22.51 35.30
CA LYS A 57 -19.92 22.03 35.00
C LYS A 57 -20.24 20.71 34.33
N VAL A 58 -20.03 20.64 33.03
CA VAL A 58 -20.07 19.38 32.32
C VAL A 58 -18.92 18.59 32.93
N LEU A 59 -19.22 17.93 34.05
CA LEU A 59 -18.59 16.70 34.43
C LEU A 59 -18.85 15.82 33.21
N LEU A 60 -17.83 15.70 32.38
CA LEU A 60 -17.65 14.54 31.54
C LEU A 60 -17.61 13.36 32.50
N ILE A 61 -18.80 12.85 32.85
CA ILE A 61 -18.97 11.58 33.51
C ILE A 61 -18.73 10.56 32.40
N ASP A 62 -17.46 10.36 32.06
CA ASP A 62 -17.03 9.03 31.69
C ASP A 62 -16.79 8.28 33.01
N GLY A 63 -17.80 7.51 33.41
CA GLY A 63 -17.79 6.66 34.59
C GLY A 63 -16.92 5.42 34.38
N GLY A 64 -15.65 5.61 34.01
CA GLY A 64 -14.67 4.55 33.84
C GLY A 64 -13.34 5.07 33.32
N SER A 65 -12.51 5.65 34.19
CA SER A 65 -11.06 5.82 34.00
C SER A 65 -10.54 5.78 32.54
N SER A 66 -10.89 6.76 31.71
CA SER A 66 -10.29 6.92 30.38
C SER A 66 -9.78 8.34 30.21
N SER A 67 -8.73 8.66 30.97
CA SER A 67 -7.74 9.61 30.45
C SER A 67 -7.20 8.96 29.17
N ILE A 68 -7.63 9.43 28.00
CA ILE A 68 -6.94 9.12 26.74
C ILE A 68 -5.46 9.43 27.00
N ASP A 69 -4.64 8.40 27.04
CA ASP A 69 -3.20 8.56 27.25
C ASP A 69 -2.59 9.04 25.93
N ILE A 70 -2.68 10.36 25.71
CA ILE A 70 -2.21 11.02 24.50
C ILE A 70 -0.72 10.77 24.29
N ASP A 71 0.04 10.61 25.38
CA ASP A 71 1.48 10.33 25.31
C ASP A 71 1.72 8.88 24.87
N ALA A 72 0.96 7.91 25.36
CA ALA A 72 1.01 6.54 24.86
C ALA A 72 0.61 6.44 23.37
N PHE A 73 -0.44 7.16 22.94
CA PHE A 73 -0.82 7.19 21.52
C PHE A 73 0.25 7.85 20.64
N ARG A 74 0.90 8.92 21.13
CA ARG A 74 2.00 9.57 20.42
C ARG A 74 3.18 8.62 20.25
N ALA A 75 3.56 7.89 21.30
CA ALA A 75 4.64 6.90 21.25
C ALA A 75 4.30 5.72 20.31
N GLU A 76 3.03 5.29 20.28
CA GLU A 76 2.59 4.25 19.35
C GLU A 76 2.63 4.75 17.89
N LEU A 77 2.22 5.98 17.62
CA LEU A 77 2.31 6.59 16.28
C LEU A 77 3.76 6.80 15.83
N GLU A 78 4.66 7.20 16.74
CA GLU A 78 6.10 7.30 16.46
C GLU A 78 6.68 5.93 16.06
N SER A 79 6.34 4.88 16.82
CA SER A 79 6.74 3.50 16.51
C SER A 79 6.21 3.03 15.16
N VAL A 80 4.95 3.33 14.84
CA VAL A 80 4.35 3.05 13.52
C VAL A 80 5.09 3.80 12.42
N GLY A 81 5.42 5.08 12.62
CA GLY A 81 6.19 5.89 11.69
C GLY A 81 7.53 5.24 11.36
N LEU A 82 8.29 4.85 12.39
CA LEU A 82 9.60 4.19 12.23
C LEU A 82 9.51 2.86 11.46
N ILE A 83 8.49 2.04 11.74
CA ILE A 83 8.28 0.77 11.02
C ILE A 83 7.99 1.03 9.54
N VAL A 84 7.13 2.01 9.23
CA VAL A 84 6.75 2.34 7.86
C VAL A 84 7.93 2.92 7.09
N GLU A 85 8.69 3.84 7.68
CA GLU A 85 9.90 4.41 7.07
C GLU A 85 10.94 3.31 6.81
N SER A 86 11.18 2.43 7.79
CA SER A 86 12.12 1.33 7.62
C SER A 86 11.69 0.30 6.56
N PHE A 87 10.38 0.05 6.43
CA PHE A 87 9.84 -0.77 5.35
C PHE A 87 10.00 -0.08 3.98
N ALA A 88 9.77 1.23 3.91
CA ALA A 88 9.97 2.01 2.68
C ALA A 88 11.43 1.97 2.20
N ASP A 89 12.38 1.96 3.15
CA ASP A 89 13.82 1.76 2.90
C ASP A 89 14.22 0.30 2.62
N GLN A 90 13.24 -0.61 2.51
CA GLN A 90 13.45 -2.04 2.24
C GLN A 90 14.28 -2.78 3.31
N ALA A 91 14.39 -2.23 4.51
CA ALA A 91 15.16 -2.83 5.61
C ALA A 91 14.26 -3.56 6.62
N LEU A 92 13.07 -3.00 6.91
CA LEU A 92 12.14 -3.46 7.95
C LEU A 92 12.85 -3.80 9.28
N VAL A 93 13.30 -2.77 9.97
CA VAL A 93 13.96 -2.85 11.28
C VAL A 93 12.92 -2.66 12.37
N ARG A 94 12.94 -3.53 13.38
CA ARG A 94 12.09 -3.38 14.57
C ARG A 94 12.55 -2.17 15.37
N PRO A 95 11.67 -1.21 15.69
CA PRO A 95 12.03 -0.09 16.56
C PRO A 95 12.51 -0.57 17.94
N GLU A 96 13.39 0.20 18.56
CA GLU A 96 13.87 -0.07 19.92
C GLU A 96 12.76 0.15 20.95
N GLY A 97 12.69 -0.69 21.97
CA GLY A 97 11.71 -0.61 23.05
C GLY A 97 10.49 -1.53 22.90
N ASP A 98 9.53 -1.34 23.80
CA ASP A 98 8.27 -2.07 23.80
C ASP A 98 7.30 -1.45 22.79
N LEU A 99 6.89 -2.25 21.82
CA LEU A 99 5.91 -1.82 20.81
C LEU A 99 4.50 -1.89 21.40
N GLY A 100 3.73 -0.85 21.15
CA GLY A 100 2.28 -0.89 21.31
C GLY A 100 1.63 -1.97 20.43
N PRO A 101 0.42 -2.43 20.76
CA PRO A 101 -0.24 -3.53 20.06
C PRO A 101 -0.44 -3.27 18.56
N ILE A 102 -0.64 -2.02 18.14
CA ILE A 102 -0.80 -1.68 16.72
C ILE A 102 0.55 -1.73 16.01
N ALA A 103 1.59 -1.13 16.60
CA ALA A 103 2.94 -1.12 16.05
C ALA A 103 3.49 -2.56 15.94
N ASP A 104 3.31 -3.39 16.97
CA ASP A 104 3.75 -4.78 16.97
C ASP A 104 3.04 -5.60 15.87
N ARG A 105 1.71 -5.43 15.74
CA ARG A 105 0.96 -6.12 14.68
C ARG A 105 1.36 -5.65 13.28
N LEU A 106 1.61 -4.36 13.10
CA LEU A 106 2.08 -3.81 11.82
C LEU A 106 3.43 -4.43 11.43
N PHE A 107 4.36 -4.48 12.38
CA PHE A 107 5.67 -5.08 12.17
C PHE A 107 5.56 -6.56 11.76
N GLN A 108 4.79 -7.36 12.49
CA GLN A 108 4.57 -8.78 12.17
C GLN A 108 3.98 -8.99 10.77
N VAL A 109 3.04 -8.14 10.36
CA VAL A 109 2.44 -8.21 9.02
C VAL A 109 3.48 -7.90 7.94
N PHE A 110 4.27 -6.85 8.12
CA PHE A 110 5.33 -6.50 7.17
C PHE A 110 6.42 -7.57 7.12
N GLU A 111 6.76 -8.19 8.25
CA GLU A 111 7.72 -9.28 8.32
C GLU A 111 7.22 -10.50 7.53
N ALA A 112 5.97 -10.88 7.74
CA ALA A 112 5.34 -11.98 6.99
C ALA A 112 5.28 -11.69 5.48
N VAL A 113 4.97 -10.44 5.09
CA VAL A 113 4.98 -10.02 3.68
C VAL A 113 6.39 -10.10 3.09
N ASN A 114 7.41 -9.60 3.79
CA ASN A 114 8.80 -9.67 3.33
C ASN A 114 9.27 -11.12 3.16
N ALA A 115 8.99 -11.99 4.13
CA ALA A 115 9.30 -13.42 4.03
C ALA A 115 8.56 -14.08 2.83
N GLY A 116 7.31 -13.69 2.58
CA GLY A 116 6.55 -14.12 1.41
C GLY A 116 7.17 -13.66 0.09
N VAL A 117 7.59 -12.39 0.00
CA VAL A 117 8.28 -11.84 -1.17
C VAL A 117 9.61 -12.55 -1.42
N GLU A 118 10.40 -12.82 -0.38
CA GLU A 118 11.64 -13.59 -0.50
C GLU A 118 11.40 -15.02 -1.01
N SER A 119 10.31 -15.67 -0.58
CA SER A 119 9.92 -16.97 -1.13
C SER A 119 9.58 -16.88 -2.62
N LEU A 120 8.78 -15.88 -3.01
CA LEU A 120 8.43 -15.65 -4.41
C LEU A 120 9.64 -15.33 -5.28
N ILE A 121 10.62 -14.58 -4.76
CA ILE A 121 11.89 -14.33 -5.45
C ILE A 121 12.59 -15.66 -5.72
N ARG A 122 12.76 -16.51 -4.70
CA ARG A 122 13.41 -17.83 -4.85
C ARG A 122 12.68 -18.74 -5.84
N GLU A 123 11.35 -18.76 -5.79
CA GLU A 123 10.53 -19.56 -6.72
C GLU A 123 10.65 -19.06 -8.16
N ARG A 124 10.57 -17.74 -8.37
CA ARG A 124 10.72 -17.11 -9.68
C ARG A 124 12.11 -17.36 -10.26
N ASP A 125 13.16 -17.23 -9.46
CA ASP A 125 14.54 -17.50 -9.90
C ASP A 125 14.71 -18.98 -10.28
N GLY A 126 14.19 -19.90 -9.46
CA GLY A 126 14.19 -21.33 -9.78
C GLY A 126 13.40 -21.68 -11.04
N GLU A 127 12.29 -20.97 -11.32
CA GLU A 127 11.53 -21.18 -12.55
C GLU A 127 12.25 -20.63 -13.78
N VAL A 128 12.93 -19.48 -13.66
CA VAL A 128 13.80 -18.94 -14.71
C VAL A 128 14.92 -19.94 -15.06
N GLU A 129 15.55 -20.55 -14.06
CA GLU A 129 16.56 -21.59 -14.27
C GLU A 129 15.99 -22.81 -15.03
N LYS A 130 14.80 -23.29 -14.65
CA LYS A 130 14.13 -24.39 -15.37
C LYS A 130 13.80 -24.02 -16.80
N VAL A 131 13.28 -22.83 -17.06
CA VAL A 131 12.98 -22.35 -18.40
C VAL A 131 14.24 -22.33 -19.26
N ASN A 132 15.35 -21.83 -18.72
CA ASN A 132 16.64 -21.82 -19.42
C ASN A 132 17.12 -23.26 -19.72
N ALA A 133 17.00 -24.17 -18.76
CA ALA A 133 17.37 -25.58 -18.95
C ALA A 133 16.49 -26.29 -19.99
N LEU A 134 15.19 -26.01 -19.99
CA LEU A 134 14.26 -26.55 -20.99
C LEU A 134 14.53 -25.97 -22.38
N GLN A 135 14.84 -24.68 -22.49
CA GLN A 135 15.20 -24.07 -23.77
C GLN A 135 16.44 -24.73 -24.37
N LEU A 136 17.48 -24.97 -23.57
CA LEU A 136 18.68 -25.69 -24.00
C LEU A 136 18.36 -27.11 -24.49
N GLN A 137 17.44 -27.80 -23.82
CA GLN A 137 17.00 -29.13 -24.25
C GLN A 137 16.23 -29.09 -25.57
N VAL A 138 15.33 -28.11 -25.74
CA VAL A 138 14.58 -27.91 -26.99
C VAL A 138 15.54 -27.62 -28.13
N ASP A 139 16.50 -26.71 -27.94
CA ASP A 139 17.50 -26.38 -28.96
C ASP A 139 18.35 -27.61 -29.32
N GLY A 140 18.76 -28.39 -28.32
CA GLY A 140 19.49 -29.64 -28.54
C GLY A 140 18.69 -30.69 -29.32
N LEU A 141 17.40 -30.84 -29.01
CA LEU A 141 16.51 -31.76 -29.74
C LEU A 141 16.27 -31.31 -31.18
N LEU A 142 16.08 -30.01 -31.41
CA LEU A 142 15.93 -29.45 -32.75
C LEU A 142 17.18 -29.72 -33.60
N GLN A 143 18.38 -29.51 -33.04
CA GLN A 143 19.63 -29.83 -33.74
C GLN A 143 19.77 -31.32 -34.06
N GLN A 144 19.30 -32.21 -33.17
CA GLN A 144 19.32 -33.65 -33.43
C GLN A 144 18.36 -34.03 -34.56
N VAL A 145 17.14 -33.46 -34.58
CA VAL A 145 16.17 -33.67 -35.65
C VAL A 145 16.70 -33.18 -36.99
N ASP A 146 17.30 -31.99 -37.03
CA ASP A 146 17.90 -31.43 -38.24
C ASP A 146 19.04 -32.32 -38.77
N LYS A 147 19.92 -32.78 -37.87
CA LYS A 147 21.02 -33.68 -38.24
C LYS A 147 20.52 -35.02 -38.76
N ALA A 148 19.50 -35.61 -38.14
CA ALA A 148 18.88 -36.85 -38.60
C ALA A 148 18.27 -36.66 -40.00
N GLY A 149 17.53 -35.57 -40.22
CA GLY A 149 16.97 -35.24 -41.53
C GLY A 149 18.02 -35.04 -42.63
N GLN A 150 19.15 -34.41 -42.30
CA GLN A 150 20.29 -34.27 -43.22
C GLN A 150 20.91 -35.62 -43.57
N MET A 151 21.11 -36.49 -42.59
CA MET A 151 21.65 -37.84 -42.81
C MET A 151 20.72 -38.69 -43.68
N ASP A 152 19.40 -38.60 -43.47
CA ASP A 152 18.42 -39.31 -44.28
C ASP A 152 18.37 -38.79 -45.73
N ALA A 153 18.44 -37.47 -45.91
CA ALA A 153 18.50 -36.85 -47.24
C ALA A 153 19.79 -37.25 -47.99
N GLU A 154 20.94 -37.20 -47.31
CA GLU A 154 22.23 -37.60 -47.90
C GLU A 154 22.25 -39.10 -48.25
N ALA A 155 21.68 -39.96 -47.39
CA ALA A 155 21.55 -41.38 -47.67
C ALA A 155 20.68 -41.66 -48.91
N LYS A 156 19.58 -40.91 -49.06
CA LYS A 156 18.71 -41.00 -50.24
C LYS A 156 19.42 -40.55 -51.52
N GLU A 157 20.13 -39.42 -51.47
CA GLU A 157 20.91 -38.93 -52.60
C GLU A 157 22.02 -39.90 -53.02
N ILE A 158 22.73 -40.50 -52.06
CA ILE A 158 23.74 -41.54 -52.34
C ILE A 158 23.09 -42.76 -53.00
N ALA A 159 21.91 -43.19 -52.55
CA ALA A 159 21.18 -44.30 -53.16
C ALA A 159 20.77 -43.98 -54.61
N ASP A 160 20.27 -42.76 -54.86
CA ASP A 160 19.88 -42.30 -56.19
C ASP A 160 21.09 -42.20 -57.15
N LEU A 161 22.25 -41.72 -56.66
CA LEU A 161 23.50 -41.68 -57.45
C LEU A 161 23.98 -43.10 -57.80
N LYS A 162 23.93 -44.03 -56.86
CA LYS A 162 24.30 -45.44 -57.10
C LYS A 162 23.38 -46.07 -58.14
N ALA A 163 22.07 -45.86 -58.05
CA ALA A 163 21.10 -46.37 -59.02
C ALA A 163 21.40 -45.88 -60.46
N LYS A 164 21.76 -44.60 -60.63
CA LYS A 164 22.18 -44.07 -61.95
C LYS A 164 23.44 -44.73 -62.50
N LEU A 165 24.44 -44.97 -61.64
CA LEU A 165 25.67 -45.65 -62.04
C LEU A 165 25.41 -47.13 -62.37
N ASP A 166 24.52 -47.79 -61.63
CA ASP A 166 24.10 -49.17 -61.90
C ASP A 166 23.37 -49.28 -63.24
N GLU A 167 22.47 -48.33 -63.56
CA GLU A 167 21.79 -48.25 -64.86
C GLU A 167 22.79 -48.06 -66.02
N ALA A 168 23.80 -47.22 -65.82
CA ALA A 168 24.89 -47.01 -66.77
C ALA A 168 25.97 -48.11 -66.76
N LYS A 169 25.85 -49.12 -65.88
CA LYS A 169 26.81 -50.22 -65.67
C LYS A 169 28.24 -49.76 -65.34
N VAL A 170 28.37 -48.64 -64.63
CA VAL A 170 29.67 -48.11 -64.18
C VAL A 170 30.03 -48.67 -62.81
N PRO A 171 31.19 -49.31 -62.63
CA PRO A 171 31.60 -49.86 -61.34
C PRO A 171 31.98 -48.75 -60.35
N TYR A 172 31.55 -48.88 -59.10
CA TYR A 172 31.90 -48.00 -57.99
C TYR A 172 32.26 -48.80 -56.72
N ARG A 173 32.93 -48.15 -55.76
CA ARG A 173 33.21 -48.76 -54.45
C ARG A 173 31.98 -48.66 -53.55
N ALA A 174 31.62 -49.73 -52.84
CA ALA A 174 30.43 -49.77 -51.99
C ALA A 174 30.40 -48.66 -50.91
N ASN A 175 31.58 -48.26 -50.41
CA ASN A 175 31.81 -47.20 -49.44
C ASN A 175 32.34 -45.90 -50.07
N ALA A 176 32.12 -45.67 -51.36
CA ALA A 176 32.49 -44.40 -51.99
C ALA A 176 31.75 -43.23 -51.33
N SER A 177 32.45 -42.10 -51.17
CA SER A 177 31.85 -40.86 -50.67
C SER A 177 30.87 -40.28 -51.69
N LYS A 178 29.89 -39.49 -51.22
CA LYS A 178 28.91 -38.81 -52.07
C LYS A 178 29.59 -38.03 -53.21
N GLU A 179 30.59 -37.22 -52.89
CA GLU A 179 31.34 -36.43 -53.90
C GLU A 179 32.04 -37.32 -54.95
N SER A 180 32.52 -38.51 -54.56
CA SER A 180 33.11 -39.45 -55.52
C SER A 180 32.06 -40.02 -56.48
N LEU A 181 30.87 -40.34 -55.97
CA LEU A 181 29.74 -40.82 -56.78
C LEU A 181 29.23 -39.73 -57.72
N GLU A 182 29.14 -38.48 -57.25
CA GLU A 182 28.74 -37.33 -58.07
C GLU A 182 29.68 -37.10 -59.26
N LYS A 183 31.00 -37.20 -59.05
CA LYS A 183 31.99 -37.11 -60.14
C LYS A 183 31.81 -38.19 -61.19
N LEU A 184 31.63 -39.44 -60.75
CA LEU A 184 31.38 -40.57 -61.67
C LEU A 184 30.10 -40.39 -62.48
N VAL A 185 29.04 -39.88 -61.86
CA VAL A 185 27.77 -39.57 -62.56
C VAL A 185 27.95 -38.41 -63.54
N ALA A 186 28.76 -37.40 -63.20
CA ALA A 186 29.04 -36.25 -64.07
C ALA A 186 29.84 -36.63 -65.33
N ASP A 187 30.70 -37.66 -65.22
CA ASP A 187 31.51 -38.18 -66.32
C ASP A 187 30.73 -39.15 -67.25
N LEU A 188 29.46 -39.46 -66.93
CA LEU A 188 28.62 -40.26 -67.82
C LEU A 188 28.41 -39.53 -69.16
N PRO A 189 28.51 -40.22 -70.30
CA PRO A 189 28.22 -39.61 -71.59
C PRO A 189 26.78 -39.09 -71.59
N LYS A 190 26.59 -37.79 -71.84
CA LYS A 190 25.26 -37.21 -72.02
C LYS A 190 24.65 -37.83 -73.28
N GLY A 191 23.71 -38.75 -73.07
CA GLY A 191 22.87 -39.30 -74.14
C GLY A 191 21.98 -38.24 -74.76
#